data_AF-A0A067PN34-F1
#
_entry.id   AF-A0A067PN34-F1
#
_cell.length_a   1.000
_cell.length_b   1.000
_cell.length_c   1.000
_cell.angle_alpha   90.00
_cell.angle_beta   90.00
_cell.angle_gamma   90.00
#
_symmetry.space_group_name_H-M   'P 1'
#
loop_
_entity.id
_entity.type
_entity.pdbx_description
1 polymer ?
#
loop_
_entity_poly.entity_id
_entity_poly.type
_entity_poly.pdbx_seq_one_letter_code
_entity_poly.pdbx_strand_id
1 'polypeptide(L)'
;GHSMMIDGIAVNQRAWWLRVFNEILGLCRDHTPGLDLGMTDMPSVLHVVEAVHGESPTCHYGREATVAAIGPYRPDNYHPMPVMVSLTCKSETAEQFAVVMQLLIDQYKIHSAPLNGPLFTIGLDGDGVFWGACHIVLMKQVIEPLSKLGVKISGLNGLNKQTGDDDITMDPDPKHLVKRTL
;
A
#
# COMPACT_ATOMS: atom_id res chain seq x y z
N GLY A 1 15.86 2.51 11.79
CA GLY A 1 14.90 2.92 10.75
C GLY A 1 13.93 1.79 10.51
N HIS A 2 12.96 2.01 9.63
CA HIS A 2 11.84 1.09 9.41
C HIS A 2 11.70 0.73 7.93
N SER A 3 10.99 -0.36 7.68
CA SER A 3 10.50 -0.76 6.37
C SER A 3 8.98 -0.70 6.35
N MET A 4 8.39 -0.21 5.27
CA MET A 4 6.96 -0.33 5.00
C MET A 4 6.75 -1.49 4.05
N MET A 5 6.15 -2.56 4.52
CA MET A 5 5.88 -3.77 3.74
C MET A 5 4.42 -3.75 3.29
N ILE A 6 4.17 -3.88 2.00
CA ILE A 6 2.81 -3.89 1.44
C ILE A 6 2.61 -5.14 0.59
N ASP A 7 1.50 -5.85 0.83
CA ASP A 7 1.16 -7.08 0.13
C ASP A 7 -0.36 -7.19 -0.08
N GLY A 8 -0.76 -8.02 -1.04
CA GLY A 8 -2.15 -8.36 -1.33
C GLY A 8 -2.54 -9.72 -0.75
N ILE A 9 -3.66 -9.79 -0.03
CA ILE A 9 -4.21 -11.05 0.48
C ILE A 9 -5.55 -11.31 -0.19
N ALA A 10 -5.71 -12.48 -0.81
CA ALA A 10 -6.99 -12.91 -1.37
C ALA A 10 -8.09 -12.95 -0.31
N VAL A 11 -9.26 -12.38 -0.64
CA VAL A 11 -10.42 -12.37 0.25
C VAL A 11 -11.66 -12.92 -0.44
N ASN A 12 -12.65 -13.30 0.37
CA ASN A 12 -13.96 -13.65 -0.16
C ASN A 12 -14.70 -12.41 -0.65
N GLN A 13 -15.17 -12.43 -1.89
CA GLN A 13 -15.95 -11.36 -2.51
C GLN A 13 -17.38 -11.33 -1.93
N ARG A 14 -17.55 -10.64 -0.80
CA ARG A 14 -18.85 -10.53 -0.12
C ARG A 14 -18.92 -9.28 0.76
N ALA A 15 -20.09 -8.65 0.82
CA ALA A 15 -20.36 -7.57 1.77
C ALA A 15 -20.58 -8.11 3.18
N TRP A 16 -20.11 -7.35 4.17
CA TRP A 16 -20.23 -7.65 5.60
C TRP A 16 -20.73 -6.42 6.32
N TRP A 17 -21.76 -6.57 7.16
CA TRP A 17 -22.10 -5.52 8.11
C TRP A 17 -21.20 -5.65 9.34
N LEU A 18 -20.37 -4.64 9.58
CA LEU A 18 -19.57 -4.57 10.78
C LEU A 18 -20.30 -3.75 11.85
N ARG A 19 -20.96 -4.46 12.77
CA ARG A 19 -21.80 -3.86 13.82
C ARG A 19 -21.08 -2.79 14.66
N VAL A 20 -19.78 -2.94 14.93
CA VAL A 20 -19.07 -2.01 15.83
C VAL A 20 -18.96 -0.59 15.25
N PHE A 21 -18.85 -0.46 13.93
CA PHE A 21 -18.86 0.84 13.23
C PHE A 21 -20.21 1.14 12.59
N ASN A 22 -21.11 0.17 12.57
CA ASN A 22 -22.39 0.22 11.86
C ASN A 22 -22.22 0.50 10.35
N GLU A 23 -21.23 -0.13 9.73
CA GLU A 23 -20.85 0.12 8.33
C GLU A 23 -20.86 -1.16 7.48
N ILE A 24 -21.09 -0.99 6.18
CA ILE A 24 -20.92 -2.01 5.16
C ILE A 24 -19.44 -2.09 4.78
N LEU A 25 -18.84 -3.25 5.00
CA LEU A 25 -17.50 -3.63 4.55
C LEU A 25 -17.59 -4.62 3.38
N GLY A 26 -16.44 -4.94 2.79
CA GLY A 26 -16.35 -5.95 1.72
C GLY A 26 -16.34 -5.37 0.31
N LEU A 27 -16.47 -4.05 0.18
CA LEU A 27 -16.43 -3.32 -1.10
C LEU A 27 -15.03 -2.77 -1.37
N CYS A 28 -14.67 -2.59 -2.64
CA CYS A 28 -13.36 -2.07 -3.02
C CYS A 28 -13.23 -0.56 -2.75
N ARG A 29 -12.09 -0.17 -2.19
CA ARG A 29 -11.76 1.20 -1.79
C ARG A 29 -11.95 2.22 -2.91
N ASP A 30 -11.60 1.87 -4.14
CA ASP A 30 -11.56 2.85 -5.23
C ASP A 30 -12.95 3.19 -5.78
N HIS A 31 -13.98 2.39 -5.47
CA HIS A 31 -15.35 2.58 -5.96
C HIS A 31 -16.39 2.79 -4.85
N THR A 32 -15.96 2.90 -3.59
CA THR A 32 -16.80 3.33 -2.48
C THR A 32 -16.94 4.85 -2.29
N PRO A 33 -16.04 5.73 -2.79
CA PRO A 33 -16.21 7.17 -2.60
C PRO A 33 -17.55 7.67 -3.15
N GLY A 34 -18.29 8.39 -2.32
CA GLY A 34 -19.63 8.90 -2.66
C GLY A 34 -20.79 7.97 -2.28
N LEU A 35 -20.50 6.74 -1.82
CA LEU A 35 -21.51 5.86 -1.22
C LEU A 35 -21.58 6.08 0.29
N ASP A 36 -22.81 6.12 0.81
CA ASP A 36 -23.06 6.03 2.24
C ASP A 36 -23.01 4.56 2.66
N LEU A 37 -21.90 4.16 3.29
CA LEU A 37 -21.72 2.80 3.79
C LEU A 37 -22.35 2.60 5.16
N GLY A 38 -22.94 3.64 5.76
CA GLY A 38 -23.64 3.55 7.03
C GLY A 38 -24.89 2.67 6.91
N MET A 39 -25.08 1.78 7.89
CA MET A 39 -26.31 1.02 8.06
C MET A 39 -27.32 1.85 8.89
N THR A 40 -27.62 3.06 8.43
CA THR A 40 -28.48 4.03 9.12
C THR A 40 -29.92 4.01 8.64
N ASP A 41 -30.13 3.89 7.33
CA ASP A 41 -31.44 3.93 6.70
C ASP A 41 -31.50 3.06 5.44
N MET A 42 -32.71 2.63 5.10
CA MET A 42 -32.94 1.74 3.97
C MET A 42 -32.58 2.35 2.61
N PRO A 43 -32.91 3.62 2.30
CA PRO A 43 -32.50 4.25 1.04
C PRO A 43 -30.98 4.23 0.79
N SER A 44 -30.16 4.63 1.76
CA SER A 44 -28.70 4.56 1.63
C SER A 44 -28.22 3.14 1.36
N VAL A 45 -28.73 2.15 2.09
CA VAL A 45 -28.39 0.73 1.88
C VAL A 45 -28.80 0.26 0.48
N LEU A 46 -29.99 0.64 0.00
CA LEU A 46 -30.44 0.28 -1.35
C LEU A 46 -29.61 0.94 -2.44
N HIS A 47 -29.10 2.16 -2.23
CA HIS A 47 -28.14 2.78 -3.16
C HIS A 47 -26.83 2.01 -3.24
N VAL A 48 -26.33 1.48 -2.11
CA VAL A 48 -25.14 0.61 -2.11
C VAL A 48 -25.43 -0.69 -2.86
N VAL A 49 -26.61 -1.29 -2.67
CA VAL A 49 -27.04 -2.49 -3.41
C VAL A 49 -27.08 -2.20 -4.92
N GLU A 50 -27.69 -1.08 -5.33
CA GLU A 50 -27.75 -0.69 -6.75
C GLU A 50 -26.35 -0.42 -7.32
N ALA A 51 -25.46 0.22 -6.56
CA ALA A 51 -24.09 0.46 -6.99
C ALA A 51 -23.31 -0.84 -7.25
N VAL A 52 -23.62 -1.92 -6.51
CA VAL A 52 -22.92 -3.21 -6.63
C VAL A 52 -23.63 -4.18 -7.59
N HIS A 53 -24.96 -4.15 -7.66
CA HIS A 53 -25.80 -5.15 -8.32
C HIS A 53 -26.77 -4.60 -9.37
N GLY A 54 -26.80 -3.28 -9.58
CA GLY A 54 -27.63 -2.63 -10.59
C GLY A 54 -27.27 -3.04 -12.01
N GLU A 55 -28.03 -2.54 -12.98
CA GLU A 55 -27.80 -2.84 -14.41
C GLU A 55 -26.44 -2.34 -14.92
N SER A 56 -25.89 -1.31 -14.28
CA SER A 56 -24.57 -0.75 -14.56
C SER A 56 -23.80 -0.55 -13.24
N PRO A 57 -23.18 -1.62 -12.70
CA PRO A 57 -22.47 -1.55 -11.42
C PRO A 57 -21.36 -0.50 -11.45
N THR A 58 -21.37 0.37 -10.46
CA THR A 58 -20.35 1.41 -10.25
C THR A 58 -19.40 1.05 -9.10
N CYS A 59 -19.73 0.03 -8.31
CA CYS A 59 -18.96 -0.48 -7.20
C CYS A 59 -18.78 -1.99 -7.29
N HIS A 60 -17.73 -2.52 -6.67
CA HIS A 60 -17.37 -3.93 -6.74
C HIS A 60 -17.03 -4.48 -5.36
N TYR A 61 -17.19 -5.80 -5.20
CA TYR A 61 -16.62 -6.50 -4.06
C TYR A 61 -15.09 -6.47 -4.12
N GLY A 62 -14.48 -6.39 -2.94
CA GLY A 62 -13.05 -6.60 -2.76
C GLY A 62 -12.67 -8.03 -3.15
N ARG A 63 -11.65 -8.16 -4.01
CA ARG A 63 -11.04 -9.44 -4.40
C ARG A 63 -9.80 -9.74 -3.56
N GLU A 64 -9.06 -8.69 -3.24
CA GLU A 64 -7.91 -8.76 -2.35
C GLU A 64 -7.99 -7.64 -1.30
N ALA A 65 -7.34 -7.88 -0.17
CA ALA A 65 -7.02 -6.86 0.82
C ALA A 65 -5.56 -6.47 0.66
N THR A 66 -5.31 -5.23 0.26
CA THR A 66 -3.99 -4.60 0.38
C THR A 66 -3.72 -4.35 1.85
N VAL A 67 -2.65 -4.94 2.37
CA VAL A 67 -2.19 -4.76 3.75
C VAL A 67 -0.86 -4.05 3.73
N ALA A 68 -0.77 -2.90 4.40
CA ALA A 68 0.50 -2.23 4.67
C ALA A 68 0.85 -2.37 6.15
N ALA A 69 2.09 -2.76 6.42
CA ALA A 69 2.64 -2.88 7.77
C ALA A 69 4.01 -2.23 7.86
N ILE A 70 4.36 -1.72 9.04
CA ILE A 70 5.66 -1.11 9.32
C ILE A 70 6.47 -2.06 10.20
N GLY A 71 7.64 -2.46 9.73
CA GLY A 71 8.59 -3.30 10.46
C GLY A 71 9.85 -2.53 10.86
N PRO A 72 10.34 -2.64 12.10
CA PRO A 72 11.57 -1.97 12.50
C PRO A 72 12.81 -2.81 12.12
N TYR A 73 13.88 -2.15 11.67
CA TYR A 73 15.19 -2.79 11.51
C TYR A 73 15.92 -2.83 12.87
N ARG A 74 15.62 -3.85 13.69
CA ARG A 74 16.25 -4.07 15.01
C ARG A 74 16.19 -5.56 15.42
N PRO A 75 17.10 -6.03 16.30
CA PRO A 75 17.13 -7.44 16.71
C PRO A 75 15.98 -7.86 17.64
N ASP A 76 15.40 -6.93 18.39
CA ASP A 76 14.39 -7.15 19.42
C ASP A 76 13.13 -6.33 19.15
N ASN A 77 11.95 -6.79 19.62
CA ASN A 77 10.67 -6.11 19.36
C ASN A 77 10.42 -5.84 17.86
N TYR A 78 10.75 -6.79 16.99
CA TYR A 78 10.70 -6.64 15.54
C TYR A 78 9.31 -6.89 14.93
N HIS A 79 8.25 -6.83 15.74
CA HIS A 79 6.90 -7.11 15.30
C HIS A 79 6.44 -6.07 14.27
N PRO A 80 5.94 -6.50 13.09
CA PRO A 80 5.36 -5.59 12.14
C PRO A 80 4.04 -5.02 12.69
N MET A 81 3.83 -3.72 12.53
CA MET A 81 2.61 -3.04 12.92
C MET A 81 1.76 -2.75 11.69
N PRO A 82 0.60 -3.42 11.51
CA PRO A 82 -0.33 -3.09 10.43
C PRO A 82 -0.81 -1.64 10.58
N VAL A 83 -0.75 -0.89 9.48
CA VAL A 83 -1.20 0.51 9.41
C VAL A 83 -2.33 0.72 8.41
N MET A 84 -2.50 -0.22 7.47
CA MET A 84 -3.59 -0.18 6.52
C MET A 84 -4.05 -1.60 6.19
N VAL A 85 -5.37 -1.79 6.15
CA VAL A 85 -6.02 -2.93 5.50
C VAL A 85 -7.11 -2.33 4.63
N SER A 86 -7.02 -2.53 3.33
CA SER A 86 -7.93 -1.90 2.39
C SER A 86 -8.23 -2.81 1.23
N LEU A 87 -9.51 -2.95 0.89
CA LEU A 87 -9.95 -3.86 -0.16
C LEU A 87 -9.76 -3.26 -1.54
N THR A 88 -9.33 -4.07 -2.50
CA THR A 88 -9.19 -3.72 -3.91
C THR A 88 -9.94 -4.73 -4.78
N CYS A 89 -10.56 -4.25 -5.86
CA CYS A 89 -11.12 -5.11 -6.91
C CYS A 89 -10.11 -5.44 -8.01
N LYS A 90 -8.82 -5.09 -7.81
CA LYS A 90 -7.70 -5.27 -8.77
C LYS A 90 -7.82 -4.46 -10.06
N SER A 91 -8.71 -3.48 -10.11
CA SER A 91 -8.79 -2.53 -11.23
C SER A 91 -8.03 -1.24 -10.98
N GLU A 92 -7.38 -1.11 -9.82
CA GLU A 92 -6.56 0.06 -9.49
C GLU A 92 -5.33 0.15 -10.40
N THR A 93 -4.99 1.36 -10.84
CA THR A 93 -3.78 1.61 -11.63
C THR A 93 -2.57 1.89 -10.74
N ALA A 94 -1.37 1.79 -11.32
CA ALA A 94 -0.14 2.13 -10.62
C ALA A 94 -0.14 3.58 -10.11
N GLU A 95 -0.72 4.51 -10.86
CA GLU A 95 -0.84 5.93 -10.48
C GLU A 95 -1.78 6.11 -9.30
N GLN A 96 -2.93 5.42 -9.30
CA GLN A 96 -3.88 5.47 -8.18
C GLN A 96 -3.24 4.89 -6.91
N PHE A 97 -2.53 3.77 -7.05
CA PHE A 97 -1.84 3.17 -5.91
C PHE A 97 -0.65 3.99 -5.43
N ALA A 98 0.05 4.72 -6.32
CA ALA A 98 1.11 5.66 -5.95
C ALA A 98 0.61 6.76 -5.03
N VAL A 99 -0.63 7.24 -5.20
CA VAL A 99 -1.26 8.22 -4.29
C VAL A 99 -1.43 7.62 -2.89
N VAL A 100 -1.90 6.37 -2.79
CA VAL A 100 -2.04 5.66 -1.50
C VAL A 100 -0.67 5.45 -0.86
N MET A 101 0.34 5.05 -1.63
CA MET A 101 1.71 4.86 -1.15
C MET A 101 2.31 6.16 -0.62
N GLN A 102 2.16 7.27 -1.36
CA GLN A 102 2.63 8.58 -0.93
C GLN A 102 1.91 9.03 0.35
N LEU A 103 0.59 8.81 0.45
CA LEU A 103 -0.16 9.09 1.67
C LEU A 103 0.41 8.32 2.87
N LEU A 104 0.70 7.02 2.73
CA LEU A 104 1.28 6.22 3.81
C LEU A 104 2.67 6.75 4.23
N ILE A 105 3.51 7.14 3.27
CA ILE A 105 4.82 7.75 3.53
C ILE A 105 4.65 9.06 4.31
N ASP A 106 3.74 9.93 3.87
CA ASP A 106 3.51 11.24 4.49
C ASP A 106 2.97 11.08 5.92
N GLN A 107 2.00 10.17 6.12
CA GLN A 107 1.48 9.85 7.45
C GLN A 107 2.55 9.25 8.37
N TYR A 108 3.45 8.41 7.83
CA TYR A 108 4.59 7.90 8.59
C TYR A 108 5.49 9.05 9.05
N LYS A 109 5.83 9.98 8.16
CA LYS A 109 6.70 11.13 8.47
C LYS A 109 6.12 11.99 9.58
N ILE A 110 4.80 12.22 9.58
CA ILE A 110 4.12 13.04 10.57
C ILE A 110 4.02 12.31 11.92
N HIS A 111 3.54 11.07 11.92
CA HIS A 111 3.10 10.41 13.16
C HIS A 111 4.11 9.43 13.74
N SER A 112 4.89 8.76 12.89
CA SER A 112 5.78 7.67 13.31
C SER A 112 7.25 8.09 13.36
N ALA A 113 7.73 8.86 12.38
CA ALA A 113 9.13 9.21 12.27
C ALA A 113 9.71 9.94 13.50
N PRO A 114 9.00 10.84 14.19
CA PRO A 114 9.52 11.49 15.40
C PRO A 114 9.81 10.53 16.56
N LEU A 115 9.08 9.41 16.63
CA LEU A 115 9.18 8.43 17.71
C LEU A 115 10.06 7.23 17.32
N ASN A 116 9.94 6.81 16.06
CA ASN A 116 10.49 5.56 15.55
C ASN A 116 11.69 5.79 14.60
N GLY A 117 11.99 7.04 14.25
CA GLY A 117 13.04 7.39 13.30
C GLY A 117 12.63 7.17 11.83
N PRO A 118 13.58 7.28 10.89
CA PRO A 118 13.28 7.35 9.45
C PRO A 118 12.74 6.02 8.88
N LEU A 119 11.93 6.15 7.83
CA LEU A 119 11.60 5.08 6.91
C LEU A 119 12.78 4.91 5.95
N PHE A 120 13.27 3.70 5.77
CA PHE A 120 14.40 3.40 4.89
C PHE A 120 13.96 2.74 3.60
N THR A 121 12.99 1.84 3.69
CA THR A 121 12.59 1.01 2.55
C THR A 121 11.08 0.87 2.43
N ILE A 122 10.63 0.60 1.22
CA ILE A 122 9.28 0.09 0.96
C ILE A 122 9.42 -1.28 0.29
N GLY A 123 8.95 -2.30 1.01
CA GLY A 123 8.93 -3.68 0.58
C GLY A 123 7.62 -4.03 -0.10
N LEU A 124 7.71 -4.67 -1.27
CA LEU A 124 6.55 -5.06 -2.07
C LEU A 124 6.73 -6.46 -2.65
N ASP A 125 5.60 -7.09 -2.95
CA ASP A 125 5.56 -8.29 -3.75
C ASP A 125 5.83 -7.99 -5.24
N GLY A 126 5.73 -9.01 -6.08
CA GLY A 126 6.00 -8.92 -7.51
C GLY A 126 4.84 -8.40 -8.36
N ASP A 127 3.78 -7.83 -7.79
CA ASP A 127 2.60 -7.32 -8.52
C ASP A 127 2.98 -6.10 -9.38
N GLY A 128 2.51 -6.09 -10.64
CA GLY A 128 2.85 -5.05 -11.61
C GLY A 128 2.35 -3.65 -11.24
N VAL A 129 1.20 -3.55 -10.58
CA VAL A 129 0.65 -2.27 -10.10
C VAL A 129 1.51 -1.71 -8.98
N PHE A 130 1.91 -2.57 -8.03
CA PHE A 130 2.77 -2.20 -6.92
C PHE A 130 4.15 -1.76 -7.40
N TRP A 131 4.74 -2.49 -8.36
CA TRP A 131 6.00 -2.11 -9.01
C TRP A 131 5.91 -0.77 -9.74
N GLY A 132 4.83 -0.56 -10.52
CA GLY A 132 4.60 0.70 -11.21
C GLY A 132 4.51 1.88 -10.23
N ALA A 133 3.75 1.72 -9.14
CA ALA A 133 3.63 2.73 -8.10
C ALA A 133 4.97 3.01 -7.42
N CYS A 134 5.75 1.98 -7.11
CA CYS A 134 7.09 2.13 -6.54
C CYS A 134 8.03 2.88 -7.48
N HIS A 135 7.97 2.64 -8.78
CA HIS A 135 8.76 3.40 -9.74
C HIS A 135 8.36 4.88 -9.73
N ILE A 136 7.05 5.18 -9.70
CA ILE A 136 6.54 6.57 -9.63
C ILE A 136 7.01 7.27 -8.35
N VAL A 137 6.99 6.58 -7.20
CA VAL A 137 7.22 7.19 -5.88
C VAL A 137 8.70 7.18 -5.47
N LEU A 138 9.45 6.13 -5.83
CA LEU A 138 10.79 5.85 -5.32
C LEU A 138 11.91 5.95 -6.36
N MET A 139 11.63 6.38 -7.60
CA MET A 139 12.66 6.65 -8.62
C MET A 139 12.67 8.13 -9.02
N LYS A 140 12.47 9.02 -8.05
CA LYS A 140 12.34 10.47 -8.27
C LYS A 140 13.69 11.17 -8.44
N GLN A 141 14.69 10.78 -7.64
CA GLN A 141 15.97 11.49 -7.58
C GLN A 141 17.15 10.52 -7.56
N VAL A 142 18.27 10.93 -8.16
CA VAL A 142 19.54 10.21 -8.03
C VAL A 142 20.11 10.52 -6.64
N ILE A 143 20.56 9.50 -5.93
CA ILE A 143 21.17 9.63 -4.60
C ILE A 143 22.39 10.55 -4.68
N GLU A 144 22.43 11.54 -3.79
CA GLU A 144 23.56 12.45 -3.63
C GLU A 144 24.82 11.66 -3.24
N PRO A 145 25.92 11.69 -4.02
CA PRO A 145 27.10 10.87 -3.77
C PRO A 145 27.73 11.07 -2.38
N LEU A 146 27.58 12.26 -1.80
CA LEU A 146 28.10 12.59 -0.47
C LEU A 146 27.10 12.31 0.67
N SER A 147 25.89 11.82 0.37
CA SER A 147 24.93 11.40 1.39
C SER A 147 25.41 10.15 2.13
N LYS A 148 24.82 9.87 3.30
CA LYS A 148 25.12 8.66 4.08
C LYS A 148 24.92 7.38 3.27
N LEU A 149 23.92 7.37 2.39
CA LEU A 149 23.66 6.25 1.48
C LEU A 149 24.58 6.33 0.25
N GLY A 150 24.74 7.53 -0.34
CA GLY A 150 25.55 7.75 -1.54
C GLY A 150 27.00 7.31 -1.38
N VAL A 151 27.64 7.59 -0.25
CA VAL A 151 29.03 7.16 -0.02
C VAL A 151 29.19 5.64 -0.06
N LYS A 152 28.14 4.89 0.30
CA LYS A 152 28.17 3.42 0.30
C LYS A 152 27.95 2.82 -1.08
N ILE A 153 27.11 3.46 -1.92
CA ILE A 153 26.67 2.88 -3.20
C ILE A 153 27.27 3.56 -4.43
N SER A 154 27.88 4.73 -4.29
CA SER A 154 28.40 5.53 -5.40
C SER A 154 29.40 4.78 -6.26
N GLY A 155 30.26 3.96 -5.63
CA GLY A 155 31.23 3.09 -6.30
C GLY A 155 30.66 1.81 -6.92
N LEU A 156 29.38 1.49 -6.69
CA LEU A 156 28.74 0.29 -7.22
C LEU A 156 28.17 0.59 -8.62
N ASN A 157 29.00 0.36 -9.63
CA ASN A 157 28.62 0.55 -11.03
C ASN A 157 27.57 -0.48 -11.47
N GLY A 158 26.57 -0.03 -12.23
CA GLY A 158 25.48 -0.88 -12.74
C GLY A 158 24.31 -1.08 -11.77
N LEU A 159 24.41 -0.66 -10.52
CA LEU A 159 23.26 -0.61 -9.61
C LEU A 159 22.40 0.62 -9.86
N ASN A 160 21.10 0.47 -9.64
CA ASN A 160 20.18 1.61 -9.59
C ASN A 160 20.57 2.52 -8.41
N LYS A 161 20.74 3.82 -8.70
CA LYS A 161 21.09 4.85 -7.72
C LYS A 161 19.96 5.84 -7.51
N GLN A 162 18.74 5.53 -7.95
CA GLN A 162 17.57 6.37 -7.75
C GLN A 162 16.82 5.99 -6.47
N THR A 163 16.22 7.00 -5.85
CA THR A 163 15.45 6.93 -4.59
C THR A 163 14.22 7.83 -4.65
N GLY A 164 13.31 7.61 -3.71
CA GLY A 164 12.28 8.58 -3.36
C GLY A 164 12.83 9.71 -2.51
N ASP A 165 11.91 10.51 -2.00
CA ASP A 165 12.24 11.57 -1.04
C ASP A 165 12.86 10.96 0.23
N ASP A 166 13.80 11.67 0.86
CA ASP A 166 14.53 11.22 2.07
C ASP A 166 15.36 9.93 1.90
N ASP A 167 15.86 9.68 0.69
CA ASP A 167 16.68 8.50 0.33
C ASP A 167 15.96 7.16 0.57
N ILE A 168 14.61 7.14 0.54
CA ILE A 168 13.82 5.90 0.67
C ILE A 168 14.02 5.03 -0.58
N THR A 169 14.39 3.76 -0.39
CA THR A 169 14.65 2.80 -1.47
C THR A 169 13.53 1.77 -1.61
N MET A 170 13.35 1.26 -2.84
CA MET A 170 12.52 0.08 -3.09
C MET A 170 13.22 -1.20 -2.61
N ASP A 171 12.49 -2.10 -1.96
CA ASP A 171 12.98 -3.40 -1.46
C ASP A 171 12.13 -4.57 -1.99
N PRO A 172 12.40 -5.06 -3.22
CA PRO A 172 11.62 -6.16 -3.78
C PRO A 172 11.89 -7.46 -3.01
N ASP A 173 10.85 -8.20 -2.61
CA ASP A 173 11.03 -9.47 -1.88
C ASP A 173 11.80 -10.50 -2.75
N PRO A 174 13.02 -10.89 -2.37
CA PRO A 174 13.86 -11.79 -3.15
C PRO A 174 13.23 -13.18 -3.35
N LYS A 175 12.32 -13.60 -2.47
CA LYS A 175 11.59 -14.87 -2.61
C LYS A 175 10.81 -14.93 -3.93
N HIS A 176 10.25 -13.82 -4.38
CA HIS A 176 9.50 -13.77 -5.64
C HIS A 176 10.42 -13.85 -6.86
N LEU A 177 11.67 -13.36 -6.75
CA LEU A 177 12.68 -13.51 -7.80
C LEU A 177 13.13 -14.96 -7.93
N VAL A 178 13.43 -15.62 -6.80
CA VAL A 178 13.88 -17.02 -6.77
C VAL A 178 12.81 -17.97 -7.32
N LYS A 179 11.54 -17.76 -6.95
CA LYS A 179 10.42 -18.55 -7.46
C LYS A 179 10.16 -18.39 -8.96
N ARG A 180 10.59 -17.29 -9.59
CA ARG A 180 10.44 -17.09 -11.05
C ARG A 180 11.50 -17.85 -11.85
N THR A 181 12.61 -18.22 -11.21
CA THR A 181 13.76 -18.89 -11.85
C THR A 181 13.82 -20.40 -11.60
N LEU A 182 12.94 -20.93 -10.74
CA LEU A 182 12.76 -22.35 -10.45
C LEU A 182 11.43 -22.83 -11.05
#